data_AF-A0A8K0STJ9-F1
#
_entry.id   AF-A0A8K0STJ9-F1
#
_cell.length_a   1.000
_cell.length_b   1.000
_cell.length_c   1.000
_cell.angle_alpha   90.00
_cell.angle_beta   90.00
_cell.angle_gamma   90.00
#
_symmetry.space_group_name_H-M   'P 1'
#
loop_
_entity.id
_entity.type
_entity.pdbx_description
1 polymer ?
#
loop_
_entity_poly.entity_id
_entity_poly.type
_entity_poly.pdbx_seq_one_letter_code
_entity_poly.pdbx_strand_id
1 'polypeptide(L)'
;MSSKAAGKKPSGKTQRSAIADVVAREYTIHMHKRLHGVTFKKRAPRAIKEIKAFATKAMVRLPPKTATAHRRDPAGGTTDVRLDPQLNKKVWECGVKGVPYRLRVRISRRRNDEEGAAEKLYSYVQAVNVKNPKGLATVIVEE
;
A
#
# COMPACT_ATOMS: atom_id res chain seq x y z
N MET A 1 49.63 29.79 21.64
CA MET A 1 49.24 29.42 20.26
C MET A 1 48.03 28.52 20.33
N SER A 2 46.92 28.98 19.75
CA SER A 2 45.60 28.35 19.84
C SER A 2 45.46 27.26 18.77
N SER A 3 45.38 25.99 19.16
CA SER A 3 45.09 24.88 18.25
C SER A 3 43.66 24.39 18.46
N LYS A 4 42.78 24.92 17.62
CA LYS A 4 41.39 24.51 17.45
C LYS A 4 41.37 23.27 16.54
N ALA A 5 41.02 22.09 17.06
CA ALA A 5 40.89 20.86 16.25
C ALA A 5 39.44 20.37 16.20
N ALA A 6 38.83 20.65 15.04
CA ALA A 6 37.76 19.95 14.32
C ALA A 6 36.67 19.17 15.11
N GLY A 7 35.47 19.77 15.17
CA GLY A 7 34.24 19.05 15.46
C GLY A 7 33.92 18.00 14.40
N LYS A 8 33.69 16.75 14.84
CA LYS A 8 33.27 15.62 14.03
C LYS A 8 31.81 15.82 13.59
N LYS A 9 31.57 16.15 12.32
CA LYS A 9 30.23 16.13 11.72
C LYS A 9 29.77 14.66 11.59
N PRO A 10 28.55 14.27 12.02
CA PRO A 10 28.03 12.96 11.69
C PRO A 10 27.53 12.97 10.23
N SER A 11 28.44 12.75 9.30
CA SER A 11 28.10 12.46 7.91
C SER A 11 27.71 10.99 7.78
N GLY A 12 26.41 10.71 7.70
CA GLY A 12 25.93 9.37 7.42
C GLY A 12 24.42 9.38 7.22
N LYS A 13 23.96 9.74 6.02
CA LYS A 13 22.62 9.34 5.60
C LYS A 13 22.63 7.82 5.59
N THR A 14 21.95 7.19 6.54
CA THR A 14 21.73 5.73 6.54
C THR A 14 21.10 5.37 5.20
N GLN A 15 21.90 4.80 4.31
CA GLN A 15 21.46 4.32 3.01
C GLN A 15 20.49 3.17 3.30
N ARG A 16 19.19 3.44 3.18
CA ARG A 16 18.17 2.40 3.40
C ARG A 16 18.39 1.30 2.37
N SER A 17 18.51 0.06 2.85
CA SER A 17 18.73 -1.11 2.02
C SER A 17 17.54 -1.32 1.08
N ALA A 18 17.80 -1.76 -0.14
CA ALA A 18 16.78 -2.02 -1.14
C ALA A 18 15.85 -3.21 -0.77
N ILE A 19 16.14 -3.91 0.33
CA ILE A 19 15.28 -4.93 0.96
C ILE A 19 14.15 -4.27 1.75
N ALA A 20 14.42 -3.13 2.41
CA ALA A 20 13.38 -2.38 3.12
C ALA A 20 12.29 -1.84 2.17
N ASP A 21 12.55 -1.90 0.86
CA ASP A 21 11.59 -1.51 -0.16
C ASP A 21 10.61 -2.63 -0.55
N VAL A 22 10.93 -3.91 -0.31
CA VAL A 22 10.00 -5.02 -0.55
C VAL A 22 9.27 -5.31 0.76
N VAL A 23 7.95 -5.14 0.77
CA VAL A 23 7.14 -5.31 1.99
C VAL A 23 5.79 -5.88 1.62
N ALA A 24 5.35 -6.91 2.35
CA ALA A 24 3.97 -7.38 2.32
C ALA A 24 3.24 -6.99 3.60
N ARG A 25 2.00 -6.51 3.45
CA ARG A 25 1.14 -6.14 4.58
C ARG A 25 -0.29 -6.57 4.33
N GLU A 26 -0.92 -7.07 5.38
CA GLU A 26 -2.33 -7.35 5.37
C GLU A 26 -3.13 -6.21 6.00
N TYR A 27 -4.17 -5.80 5.30
CA TYR A 27 -5.06 -4.72 5.69
C TYR A 27 -6.50 -5.18 5.70
N THR A 28 -7.29 -4.62 6.61
CA THR A 28 -8.74 -4.71 6.58
C THR A 28 -9.30 -3.43 5.99
N ILE A 29 -9.90 -3.51 4.79
CA ILE A 29 -10.55 -2.37 4.16
C ILE A 29 -12.02 -2.33 4.57
N HIS A 30 -12.47 -1.19 5.09
CA HIS A 30 -13.88 -0.94 5.40
C HIS A 30 -14.65 -0.45 4.17
N MET A 31 -15.05 -1.38 3.30
CA MET A 31 -15.74 -1.08 2.05
C MET A 31 -17.10 -0.40 2.25
N HIS A 32 -17.85 -0.73 3.30
CA HIS A 32 -19.16 -0.10 3.56
C HIS A 32 -19.07 1.42 3.71
N LYS A 33 -18.04 1.93 4.41
CA LYS A 33 -17.82 3.38 4.55
C LYS A 33 -17.39 4.03 3.24
N ARG A 34 -16.57 3.33 2.45
CA ARG A 34 -16.06 3.82 1.15
C ARG A 34 -17.11 3.83 0.03
N LEU A 35 -18.14 2.99 0.17
CA LEU A 35 -19.21 2.82 -0.80
C LEU A 35 -20.56 3.40 -0.33
N HIS A 36 -20.54 4.17 0.76
CA HIS A 36 -21.73 4.82 1.27
C HIS A 36 -22.26 5.84 0.24
N GLY A 37 -23.58 5.81 -0.03
CA GLY A 37 -24.23 6.70 -1.01
C GLY A 37 -23.95 6.37 -2.49
N VAL A 38 -23.20 5.31 -2.80
CA VAL A 38 -22.94 4.92 -4.20
C VAL A 38 -24.16 4.20 -4.78
N THR A 39 -24.58 4.59 -5.99
CA THR A 39 -25.63 3.88 -6.75
C THR A 39 -25.32 2.40 -6.89
N PHE A 40 -26.29 1.52 -6.65
CA PHE A 40 -26.08 0.07 -6.65
C PHE A 40 -25.42 -0.48 -7.91
N LYS A 41 -25.79 0.04 -9.09
CA LYS A 41 -25.21 -0.35 -10.39
C LYS A 41 -23.70 -0.04 -10.52
N LYS A 42 -23.17 0.86 -9.69
CA LYS A 42 -21.76 1.30 -9.73
C LYS A 42 -20.97 0.84 -8.51
N ARG A 43 -21.58 0.07 -7.59
CA ARG A 43 -20.98 -0.25 -6.29
C ARG A 43 -19.75 -1.15 -6.38
N ALA A 44 -19.83 -2.30 -7.08
CA ALA A 44 -18.66 -3.16 -7.31
C ALA A 44 -17.57 -2.51 -8.19
N PRO A 45 -17.89 -1.82 -9.31
CA PRO A 45 -16.89 -1.06 -10.06
C PRO A 45 -16.19 0.02 -9.20
N ARG A 46 -16.94 0.71 -8.34
CA ARG A 46 -16.37 1.69 -7.41
C ARG A 46 -15.52 1.02 -6.33
N ALA A 47 -15.93 -0.15 -5.84
CA ALA A 47 -15.18 -0.93 -4.87
C ALA A 47 -13.75 -1.23 -5.36
N ILE A 48 -13.63 -1.66 -6.61
CA ILE A 48 -12.32 -1.94 -7.23
C ILE A 48 -11.45 -0.68 -7.29
N LYS A 49 -12.02 0.45 -7.70
CA LYS A 49 -11.29 1.73 -7.74
C LYS A 49 -10.83 2.15 -6.35
N GLU A 50 -11.68 1.97 -5.34
CA GLU A 50 -11.35 2.25 -3.93
C GLU A 50 -10.27 1.31 -3.38
N ILE A 51 -10.24 0.04 -3.79
CA ILE A 51 -9.18 -0.91 -3.42
C ILE A 51 -7.84 -0.47 -4.04
N LYS A 52 -7.84 -0.09 -5.33
CA LYS A 52 -6.63 0.44 -5.98
C LYS A 52 -6.14 1.70 -5.29
N ALA A 53 -7.03 2.68 -5.06
CA ALA A 53 -6.69 3.92 -4.37
C ALA A 53 -6.18 3.68 -2.94
N PHE A 54 -6.75 2.69 -2.24
CA PHE A 54 -6.27 2.29 -0.93
C PHE A 54 -4.86 1.71 -1.00
N ALA A 55 -4.57 0.84 -1.97
CA ALA A 55 -3.25 0.25 -2.14
C ALA A 55 -2.20 1.30 -2.50
N THR A 56 -2.50 2.20 -3.45
CA THR A 56 -1.63 3.33 -3.79
C THR A 56 -1.30 4.15 -2.54
N LYS A 57 -2.31 4.49 -1.72
CA LYS A 57 -2.12 5.29 -0.50
C LYS A 57 -1.38 4.53 0.62
N ALA A 58 -1.68 3.26 0.82
CA ALA A 58 -1.10 2.44 1.89
C ALA A 58 0.37 2.09 1.64
N MET A 59 0.77 2.04 0.37
CA MET A 59 2.14 1.75 -0.06
C MET A 59 2.99 3.00 -0.34
N VAL A 60 2.43 4.20 -0.10
CA VAL A 60 3.25 5.41 -0.02
C VAL A 60 4.15 5.31 1.20
N ARG A 61 5.43 5.58 0.99
CA ARG A 61 6.44 5.83 2.04
C ARG A 61 5.84 6.71 3.14
N LEU A 62 5.49 6.12 4.29
CA LEU A 62 5.18 6.90 5.48
C LEU A 62 6.44 7.70 5.84
N PRO A 63 6.32 9.02 6.09
CA PRO A 63 7.46 9.80 6.54
C PRO A 63 8.00 9.17 7.84
N PRO A 64 9.33 9.12 8.03
CA PRO A 64 9.87 8.74 9.33
C PRO A 64 9.28 9.66 10.40
N LYS A 65 8.91 9.11 11.56
CA LYS A 65 8.35 9.87 12.71
C LYS A 65 9.27 10.98 13.24
N THR A 66 10.50 11.08 12.73
CA THR A 66 11.54 12.02 13.14
C THR A 66 12.22 12.62 11.91
N ALA A 67 11.66 13.67 11.30
CA ALA A 67 12.43 14.63 10.51
C ALA A 67 11.57 15.83 10.13
N THR A 68 12.04 17.00 10.54
CA THR A 68 11.62 18.35 10.19
C THR A 68 11.38 18.49 8.68
N ALA A 69 10.26 19.13 8.35
CA ALA A 69 9.76 19.28 6.99
C ALA A 69 10.74 20.03 6.07
N HIS A 70 11.35 19.30 5.13
CA HIS A 70 11.63 19.84 3.81
C HIS A 70 10.79 19.06 2.81
N ARG A 71 9.94 19.81 2.10
CA ARG A 71 9.03 19.38 1.04
C ARG A 71 9.84 18.62 -0.01
N ARG A 72 9.91 17.29 0.12
CA ARG A 72 10.28 16.40 -0.99
C ARG A 72 9.01 16.02 -1.70
N ASP A 73 9.04 16.10 -3.02
CA ASP A 73 8.01 15.58 -3.90
C ASP A 73 7.59 14.17 -3.47
N PRO A 74 6.32 13.76 -3.64
CA PRO A 74 5.80 12.48 -3.17
C PRO A 74 6.32 11.32 -4.05
N ALA A 75 7.63 11.19 -4.21
CA ALA A 75 8.31 10.16 -4.99
C ALA A 75 8.54 8.91 -4.15
N GLY A 76 7.45 8.23 -3.75
CA GLY A 76 7.58 7.00 -2.95
C GLY A 76 6.33 6.17 -2.78
N GLY A 77 5.26 6.43 -3.54
CA GLY A 77 4.14 5.50 -3.70
C GLY A 77 4.27 4.78 -5.03
N THR A 78 4.09 3.45 -5.04
CA THR A 78 3.89 2.70 -6.29
C THR A 78 2.59 3.16 -6.94
N THR A 79 2.65 3.71 -8.14
CA THR A 79 1.45 4.06 -8.91
C THR A 79 0.92 2.84 -9.66
N ASP A 80 1.81 1.90 -10.03
CA ASP A 80 1.41 0.60 -10.57
C ASP A 80 0.81 -0.30 -9.46
N VAL A 81 -0.52 -0.46 -9.52
CA VAL A 81 -1.29 -1.37 -8.66
C VAL A 81 -1.98 -2.43 -9.50
N ARG A 82 -1.50 -3.66 -9.35
CA ARG A 82 -2.00 -4.87 -10.00
C ARG A 82 -2.94 -5.61 -9.04
N LEU A 83 -4.15 -5.91 -9.49
CA LEU A 83 -5.16 -6.64 -8.70
C LEU A 83 -5.15 -8.12 -9.11
N ASP A 84 -5.20 -9.00 -8.12
CA ASP A 84 -5.39 -10.43 -8.33
C ASP A 84 -6.81 -10.72 -8.90
N PRO A 85 -6.95 -11.54 -9.96
CA PRO A 85 -8.24 -12.03 -10.41
C PRO A 85 -9.12 -12.65 -9.31
N GLN A 86 -8.54 -13.31 -8.31
CA GLN A 86 -9.29 -13.88 -7.18
C GLN A 86 -9.92 -12.79 -6.30
N LEU A 87 -9.20 -11.68 -6.09
CA LEU A 87 -9.73 -10.51 -5.41
C LEU A 87 -10.90 -9.90 -6.19
N ASN A 88 -10.79 -9.84 -7.52
CA ASN A 88 -11.90 -9.40 -8.37
C ASN A 88 -13.11 -10.32 -8.20
N LYS A 89 -12.94 -11.64 -8.31
CA LYS A 89 -14.04 -12.61 -8.11
C LYS A 89 -14.74 -12.41 -6.76
N LYS A 90 -13.99 -12.24 -5.67
CA LYS A 90 -14.54 -12.02 -4.33
C LYS A 90 -15.31 -10.71 -4.18
N VAL A 91 -14.90 -9.65 -4.88
CA VAL A 91 -15.63 -8.37 -4.88
C VAL A 91 -16.95 -8.47 -5.65
N TRP A 92 -16.99 -9.33 -6.68
CA TRP A 92 -18.14 -9.53 -7.56
C TRP A 92 -19.01 -10.75 -7.23
N GLU A 93 -18.64 -11.54 -6.22
CA GLU A 93 -19.26 -12.83 -5.87
C GLU A 93 -20.78 -12.72 -5.66
N CYS A 94 -21.26 -11.67 -4.97
CA CYS A 94 -22.68 -11.42 -4.75
C CYS A 94 -23.27 -10.39 -5.74
N GLY A 95 -22.63 -10.21 -6.90
CA GLY A 95 -23.05 -9.29 -7.95
C GLY A 95 -22.75 -7.81 -7.67
N VAL A 96 -23.24 -6.94 -8.54
CA VAL A 96 -22.84 -5.51 -8.59
C VAL A 96 -23.14 -4.72 -7.31
N LYS A 97 -24.20 -5.08 -6.58
CA LYS A 97 -24.60 -4.44 -5.31
C LYS A 97 -24.04 -5.13 -4.07
N GLY A 98 -23.65 -6.40 -4.19
CA GLY A 98 -23.32 -7.28 -3.07
C GLY A 98 -21.86 -7.21 -2.62
N VAL A 99 -21.26 -6.02 -2.60
CA VAL A 99 -19.86 -5.88 -2.19
C VAL A 99 -19.73 -6.18 -0.69
N PRO A 100 -18.78 -7.04 -0.26
CA PRO A 100 -18.54 -7.31 1.16
C PRO A 100 -18.30 -6.03 1.96
N TYR A 101 -18.88 -5.91 3.16
CA TYR A 101 -18.75 -4.70 3.98
C TYR A 101 -17.32 -4.42 4.43
N ARG A 102 -16.55 -5.49 4.60
CA ARG A 102 -15.14 -5.46 4.95
C ARG A 102 -14.42 -6.53 4.14
N LEU A 103 -13.22 -6.19 3.72
CA LEU A 103 -12.38 -7.06 2.90
C LEU A 103 -10.98 -7.11 3.49
N ARG A 104 -10.51 -8.31 3.81
CA ARG A 104 -9.09 -8.51 4.17
C ARG A 104 -8.31 -8.68 2.89
N VAL A 105 -7.31 -7.82 2.70
CA VAL A 105 -6.44 -7.85 1.54
C VAL A 105 -4.99 -7.94 1.98
N ARG A 106 -4.18 -8.65 1.21
CA ARG A 106 -2.73 -8.63 1.30
C ARG A 106 -2.22 -7.75 0.17
N ILE A 107 -1.35 -6.81 0.50
CA ILE A 107 -0.70 -5.96 -0.48
C ILE A 107 0.80 -6.24 -0.37
N SER A 108 1.36 -6.77 -1.44
CA SER A 108 2.78 -7.10 -1.54
C SER A 108 3.42 -6.13 -2.53
N ARG A 109 4.40 -5.34 -2.07
CA ARG A 109 5.19 -4.46 -2.93
C ARG A 109 6.39 -5.23 -3.44
N ARG A 110 6.43 -5.52 -4.74
CA ARG A 110 7.45 -6.34 -5.41
C ARG A 110 8.25 -5.50 -6.40
N ARG A 111 9.44 -5.98 -6.77
CA ARG A 111 10.25 -5.38 -7.83
C ARG A 111 9.72 -5.79 -9.19
N ASN A 112 9.75 -4.85 -10.13
CA ASN A 112 9.45 -5.15 -11.51
C ASN A 112 10.74 -5.55 -12.23
N ASP A 113 10.76 -6.76 -12.78
CA ASP A 113 11.91 -7.33 -13.50
C ASP A 113 11.73 -7.22 -15.04
N GLU A 114 10.63 -6.59 -15.50
CA GLU A 114 10.38 -6.34 -16.93
C GLU A 114 11.32 -5.25 -17.48
N GLU A 115 12.10 -5.59 -18.50
CA GLU A 115 13.02 -4.70 -19.20
C GLU A 115 12.24 -3.61 -19.96
N GLY A 116 12.24 -2.38 -19.45
CA GLY A 116 11.48 -1.24 -20.00
C GLY A 116 10.32 -0.73 -19.12
N ALA A 117 10.13 -1.28 -17.92
CA ALA A 117 9.11 -0.80 -17.00
C ALA A 117 9.33 0.67 -16.57
N ALA A 118 8.27 1.48 -16.65
CA ALA A 118 8.29 2.88 -16.20
C ALA A 118 8.50 3.02 -14.68
N GLU A 119 8.08 2.03 -13.90
CA GLU A 119 8.28 1.96 -12.46
C GLU A 119 9.07 0.72 -12.04
N LYS A 120 10.03 0.91 -11.13
CA LYS A 120 10.88 -0.16 -10.57
C LYS A 120 10.14 -1.08 -9.60
N LEU A 121 9.02 -0.64 -9.04
CA LEU A 121 8.25 -1.34 -8.03
C LEU A 121 6.79 -1.37 -8.47
N TYR A 122 6.08 -2.47 -8.19
CA TYR A 122 4.63 -2.54 -8.32
C TYR A 122 4.01 -3.09 -7.04
N SER A 123 2.75 -2.73 -6.80
CA SER A 123 1.95 -3.30 -5.72
C SER A 123 1.01 -4.35 -6.25
N TYR A 124 1.12 -5.57 -5.73
CA TYR A 124 0.19 -6.66 -6.01
C TYR A 124 -0.82 -6.81 -4.86
N VAL A 125 -2.10 -6.82 -5.18
CA VAL A 125 -3.17 -6.89 -4.17
C VAL A 125 -3.94 -8.19 -4.30
N GLN A 126 -3.96 -8.97 -3.22
CA GLN A 126 -4.64 -10.26 -3.13
C GLN A 126 -5.74 -10.24 -2.09
N ALA A 127 -6.77 -11.08 -2.28
CA ALA A 127 -7.77 -11.33 -1.26
C ALA A 127 -7.25 -12.36 -0.25
N VAL A 128 -7.41 -12.06 1.04
CA VAL A 128 -7.18 -13.04 2.10
C VAL A 128 -8.53 -13.62 2.50
N ASN A 129 -8.62 -14.95 2.57
CA ASN A 129 -9.81 -15.64 3.01
C ASN A 129 -9.83 -15.70 4.54
N VAL A 130 -10.69 -14.87 5.13
CA VAL A 130 -10.92 -14.82 6.56
C VAL A 130 -12.42 -14.87 6.81
N LYS A 131 -12.85 -15.70 7.76
CA LYS A 131 -14.27 -15.83 8.15
C LYS A 131 -14.85 -14.51 8.66
N ASN A 132 -14.09 -13.77 9.48
CA ASN A 132 -14.49 -12.45 9.97
C ASN A 132 -13.31 -11.46 9.98
N PRO A 133 -13.32 -10.44 9.10
CA PRO A 133 -12.25 -9.44 9.05
C PRO A 133 -12.40 -8.31 10.09
N LYS A 134 -13.47 -8.29 10.90
CA LYS A 134 -13.69 -7.25 11.94
C LYS A 134 -12.65 -7.37 13.05
N GLY A 135 -12.00 -6.25 13.39
CA GLY A 135 -11.05 -6.16 14.51
C GLY A 135 -9.62 -6.57 14.15
N LEU A 136 -9.37 -7.10 12.95
CA LEU A 136 -8.02 -7.45 12.53
C LEU A 136 -7.22 -6.18 12.18
N ALA A 137 -6.17 -5.93 12.96
CA ALA A 137 -5.21 -4.87 12.74
C ALA A 137 -4.36 -5.12 11.48
N THR A 138 -3.62 -4.09 11.06
CA THR A 138 -2.64 -4.24 9.99
C THR A 138 -1.49 -5.11 10.50
N VAL A 139 -1.14 -6.13 9.72
CA VAL A 139 -0.04 -7.07 10.04
C VAL A 139 0.98 -7.00 8.91
N ILE A 140 2.26 -6.95 9.25
CA ILE A 140 3.34 -7.11 8.28
C ILE A 140 3.51 -8.61 8.07
N VAL A 141 3.47 -9.06 6.81
CA VAL A 141 3.65 -10.45 6.45
C VAL A 141 5.05 -10.59 5.87
N GLU A 142 5.80 -11.57 6.37
CA GLU A 142 7.05 -11.98 5.75
C GLU A 142 6.69 -12.89 4.57
N GLU A 143 7.10 -12.48 3.36
CA GLU A 143 7.05 -13.28 2.14
C GLU A 143 8.42 -13.88 1.87
#